data_AF-A0A5C5PRE4-F1
#
_entry.id   AF-A0A5C5PRE4-F1
#
_cell.length_a   1.000
_cell.length_b   1.000
_cell.length_c   1.000
_cell.angle_alpha   90.00
_cell.angle_beta   90.00
_cell.angle_gamma   90.00
#
_symmetry.space_group_name_H-M   'P 1'
#
loop_
_entity.id
_entity.type
_entity.pdbx_description
1 polymer ?
#
loop_
_entity_poly.entity_id
_entity_poly.type
_entity_poly.pdbx_seq_one_letter_code
_entity_poly.pdbx_strand_id
1 'polypeptide(L)'
;MLEKGLELHTVTGTIEQLEPCPCCGYRTLTTRHEYEICSLCNWEDTVPIDPEKYNPANQSSLNRAKEIFRKMENIMSLGKWARD
;
A
#
# COMPACT_ATOMS: atom_id res chain seq x y z
N MET A 1 -7.79 -43.06 -7.11
CA MET A 1 -7.37 -42.18 -6.00
C MET A 1 -6.26 -41.30 -6.54
N LEU A 2 -6.48 -40.00 -6.67
CA LEU A 2 -5.49 -39.05 -7.20
C LEU A 2 -4.76 -38.41 -6.03
N GLU A 3 -3.61 -38.98 -5.68
CA GLU A 3 -2.64 -38.35 -4.79
C GLU A 3 -1.90 -37.28 -5.59
N LYS A 4 -2.44 -36.08 -5.69
CA LYS A 4 -1.66 -34.93 -6.16
C LYS A 4 -0.99 -34.29 -4.94
N GLY A 5 0.27 -34.65 -4.76
CA GLY A 5 1.13 -34.16 -3.68
C GLY A 5 1.41 -32.66 -3.78
N LEU A 6 1.51 -32.05 -2.61
CA LEU A 6 1.92 -30.67 -2.41
C LEU A 6 3.44 -30.58 -2.67
N GLU A 7 3.85 -30.14 -3.86
CA GLU A 7 5.27 -29.92 -4.15
C GLU A 7 5.78 -28.71 -3.35
N LEU A 8 6.82 -28.93 -2.54
CA LEU A 8 7.50 -27.87 -1.81
C LEU A 8 8.44 -27.14 -2.76
N HIS A 9 8.13 -25.87 -3.04
CA HIS A 9 9.01 -24.99 -3.81
C HIS A 9 9.84 -24.11 -2.87
N THR A 10 11.15 -24.08 -3.08
CA THR A 10 12.05 -23.14 -2.39
C THR A 10 12.20 -21.88 -3.24
N VAL A 11 11.77 -20.74 -2.70
CA VAL A 11 12.00 -19.43 -3.29
C VAL A 11 13.28 -18.86 -2.67
N THR A 12 14.22 -18.41 -3.50
CA THR A 12 15.48 -17.79 -3.06
C THR A 12 15.61 -16.39 -3.63
N GLY A 13 16.23 -15.48 -2.88
CA GLY A 13 16.40 -14.08 -3.30
C GLY A 13 16.41 -13.13 -2.11
N THR A 14 16.66 -11.85 -2.39
CA THR A 14 16.53 -10.76 -1.41
C THR A 14 15.09 -10.28 -1.36
N ILE A 15 14.57 -10.03 -0.16
CA ILE A 15 13.27 -9.39 0.02
C ILE A 15 13.47 -7.88 -0.20
N GLU A 16 12.74 -7.32 -1.16
CA GLU A 16 12.68 -5.87 -1.35
C GLU A 16 12.00 -5.23 -0.12
N GLN A 17 12.67 -4.26 0.48
CA GLN A 17 12.10 -3.49 1.58
C GLN A 17 11.38 -2.28 1.00
N LEU A 18 10.05 -2.33 1.01
CA LEU A 18 9.19 -1.22 0.60
C LEU A 18 8.79 -0.36 1.80
N GLU A 19 8.64 0.93 1.56
CA GLU A 19 8.21 1.95 2.50
C GLU A 19 6.66 1.99 2.63
N PRO A 20 6.14 2.33 3.83
CA PRO A 20 4.72 2.43 4.07
C PRO A 20 4.11 3.64 3.36
N CYS A 21 3.00 3.44 2.66
CA CYS A 21 2.20 4.53 2.12
C CYS A 21 1.58 5.36 3.26
N PRO A 22 1.69 6.71 3.24
CA PRO A 22 1.14 7.56 4.31
C PRO A 22 -0.39 7.51 4.43
N CYS A 23 -1.08 7.09 3.36
CA CYS A 23 -2.54 6.94 3.34
C CYS A 23 -2.98 5.60 3.95
N CYS A 24 -2.57 4.47 3.35
CA CYS A 24 -3.10 3.16 3.75
C CYS A 24 -2.25 2.41 4.79
N GLY A 25 -0.99 2.79 4.97
CA GLY A 25 -0.03 2.13 5.86
C GLY A 25 0.58 0.84 5.31
N TYR A 26 0.19 0.39 4.11
CA TYR A 26 0.79 -0.78 3.47
C TYR A 26 2.08 -0.43 2.76
N ARG A 27 3.05 -1.35 2.84
CA ARG A 27 4.37 -1.25 2.21
C ARG A 27 4.22 -1.45 0.71
N THR A 28 4.26 -0.33 -0.02
CA THR A 28 3.93 -0.26 -1.46
C THR A 28 4.80 0.75 -2.21
N LEU A 29 5.64 1.50 -1.51
CA LEU A 29 6.51 2.52 -2.09
C LEU A 29 7.95 2.04 -2.07
N THR A 30 8.68 2.24 -3.15
CA THR A 30 10.13 1.98 -3.19
C THR A 30 10.92 3.00 -2.41
N THR A 31 10.47 4.26 -2.37
CA THR A 31 11.13 5.35 -1.62
C THR A 31 10.10 6.40 -1.19
N ARG A 32 10.25 6.95 0.03
CA ARG A 32 9.39 8.03 0.53
C ARG A 32 9.69 9.36 -0.17
N HIS A 33 8.64 10.13 -0.42
CA HIS A 33 8.66 11.51 -0.91
C HIS A 33 9.16 11.68 -2.36
N GLU A 34 9.18 10.61 -3.15
CA GLU A 34 9.60 10.61 -4.57
C GLU A 34 8.40 10.59 -5.54
N TYR A 35 7.23 11.08 -5.10
CA TYR A 35 6.01 11.17 -5.91
C TYR A 35 5.51 9.82 -6.46
N GLU A 36 5.90 8.71 -5.84
CA GLU A 36 5.43 7.38 -6.22
C GLU A 36 3.95 7.20 -5.85
N ILE A 37 3.20 6.53 -6.72
CA ILE A 37 1.77 6.25 -6.52
C ILE A 37 1.60 4.87 -5.89
N CYS A 38 0.99 4.83 -4.71
CA CYS A 38 0.67 3.59 -4.01
C CYS A 38 -0.23 2.69 -4.86
N SER A 39 0.24 1.49 -5.20
CA SER A 39 -0.48 0.50 -6.00
C SER A 39 -1.74 -0.08 -5.34
N LEU A 40 -1.98 0.22 -4.06
CA LEU A 40 -3.14 -0.26 -3.30
C LEU A 40 -4.23 0.80 -3.16
N CYS A 41 -3.88 2.01 -2.75
CA CYS A 41 -4.86 3.07 -2.46
C CYS A 41 -4.79 4.27 -3.40
N ASN A 42 -3.91 4.24 -4.40
CA ASN A 42 -3.70 5.28 -5.42
C ASN A 42 -3.31 6.65 -4.86
N TRP A 43 -2.73 6.70 -3.67
CA TRP A 43 -2.18 7.93 -3.09
C TRP A 43 -0.77 8.16 -3.63
N GLU A 44 -0.50 9.35 -4.18
CA GLU A 44 0.83 9.83 -4.58
C GLU A 44 1.58 10.36 -3.34
N ASP A 45 2.77 9.82 -3.07
CA ASP A 45 3.59 10.18 -1.91
C ASP A 45 4.30 11.53 -2.09
N THR A 46 3.50 12.58 -2.04
CA THR A 46 3.96 13.96 -2.00
C THR A 46 4.49 14.31 -0.60
N VAL A 47 5.50 15.17 -0.52
CA VAL A 47 5.95 15.76 0.75
C VAL A 47 4.79 16.40 1.53
N PRO A 48 4.64 16.09 2.83
CA PRO A 48 3.56 16.67 3.63
C PRO A 48 3.86 18.13 3.97
N ILE A 49 2.88 19.01 3.71
CA ILE A 49 2.84 20.37 4.26
C ILE A 49 1.77 20.44 5.37
N ASP A 50 0.64 19.75 5.19
CA ASP A 50 -0.47 19.66 6.15
C ASP A 50 -1.41 18.49 5.74
N PRO A 51 -1.73 17.52 6.62
CA PRO A 51 -2.58 16.38 6.30
C PRO A 51 -4.06 16.73 6.07
N GLU A 52 -4.51 17.91 6.51
CA GLU A 52 -5.86 18.42 6.25
C GLU A 52 -5.95 19.22 4.95
N LYS A 53 -4.81 19.71 4.46
CA LYS A 53 -4.75 20.51 3.23
C LYS A 53 -5.09 19.66 2.01
N TYR A 54 -5.94 20.20 1.15
CA TYR A 54 -6.27 19.61 -0.14
C TYR A 54 -5.02 19.55 -1.02
N ASN A 55 -4.71 18.36 -1.53
CA ASN A 55 -3.64 18.12 -2.49
C ASN A 55 -4.27 17.84 -3.88
N PRO A 56 -3.99 18.67 -4.91
CA PRO A 56 -4.50 18.46 -6.27
C PRO A 56 -4.08 17.13 -6.91
N ALA A 57 -2.85 16.66 -6.69
CA ALA A 57 -2.37 15.39 -7.26
C ALA A 57 -3.19 14.21 -6.72
N ASN A 58 -3.58 14.29 -5.46
CA ASN A 58 -4.37 13.27 -4.76
C ASN A 58 -5.89 13.54 -4.79
N GLN A 59 -6.32 14.67 -5.33
CA GLN A 59 -7.70 15.16 -5.35
C GLN A 59 -8.41 15.12 -3.97
N SER A 60 -7.64 15.17 -2.88
CA SER A 60 -8.11 14.97 -1.51
C SER A 60 -7.07 15.48 -0.51
N SER A 61 -7.46 15.64 0.76
CA SER A 61 -6.52 15.69 1.88
C SER A 61 -6.09 14.28 2.29
N LEU A 62 -4.96 14.18 3.00
CA LEU A 62 -4.43 12.90 3.47
C LEU A 62 -5.39 12.23 4.45
N ASN A 63 -5.93 13.01 5.40
CA ASN A 63 -6.88 12.47 6.38
C ASN A 63 -8.18 12.02 5.73
N ARG A 64 -8.66 12.74 4.71
CA ARG A 64 -9.83 12.30 3.95
C ARG A 64 -9.58 10.99 3.19
N ALA A 65 -8.39 10.82 2.59
CA ALA A 65 -8.05 9.58 1.90
C ALA A 65 -7.94 8.39 2.88
N LYS A 66 -7.35 8.60 4.06
CA LYS A 66 -7.30 7.61 5.15
C LYS A 66 -8.70 7.13 5.54
N GLU A 67 -9.66 8.04 5.70
CA GLU A 67 -11.04 7.69 6.02
C GLU A 67 -11.71 6.84 4.93
N ILE A 68 -11.51 7.19 3.67
CA ILE A 68 -12.07 6.46 2.52
C ILE A 68 -11.49 5.04 2.49
N PHE A 69 -10.16 4.93 2.60
CA PHE A 69 -9.49 3.64 2.60
C PHE A 69 -9.99 2.73 3.74
N ARG A 70 -10.09 3.26 4.96
CA ARG A 70 -10.59 2.50 6.13
C ARG A 70 -12.00 1.95 5.92
N LYS A 71 -12.86 2.64 5.18
CA LYS A 71 -14.22 2.16 4.85
C LYS A 71 -14.22 1.00 3.86
N MET A 72 -13.25 0.96 2.96
CA MET A 72 -13.12 -0.07 1.92
C MET A 72 -12.28 -1.27 2.38
N GLU A 73 -11.48 -1.12 3.44
CA GLU A 73 -10.52 -2.13 3.89
C GLU A 73 -11.14 -3.52 4.07
N ASN A 74 -12.35 -3.59 4.64
CA ASN A 74 -13.05 -4.83 4.95
C ASN A 74 -13.58 -5.61 3.73
N ILE A 75 -13.58 -5.00 2.53
CA ILE A 75 -14.02 -5.65 1.29
C ILE A 75 -12.86 -6.01 0.37
N MET A 76 -11.61 -5.70 0.76
CA MET A 76 -10.42 -5.94 -0.06
C MET A 76 -9.65 -7.18 0.39
N SER A 77 -9.04 -7.88 -0.57
CA SER A 77 -8.15 -9.02 -0.30
C SER A 77 -6.76 -8.52 0.12
N LEU A 78 -6.63 -8.12 1.39
CA LEU A 78 -5.41 -7.46 1.90
C LEU A 78 -4.32 -8.42 2.38
N GLY A 79 -4.61 -9.71 2.50
CA GLY A 79 -3.65 -10.73 2.94
C GLY A 79 -2.41 -10.89 2.04
N LYS A 80 -2.38 -10.23 0.88
CA LYS A 80 -1.24 -10.17 -0.03
C LYS A 80 -0.24 -9.04 0.27
N TRP A 81 -0.57 -8.08 1.13
CA TRP A 81 0.23 -6.88 1.35
C TRP A 81 0.77 -6.82 2.78
N ALA A 82 2.04 -6.46 2.94
CA ALA A 82 2.64 -6.17 4.25
C ALA A 82 2.24 -4.78 4.74
N ARG A 83 1.98 -4.65 6.03
CA ARG A 83 1.59 -3.39 6.70
C ARG A 83 2.57 -3.07 7.83
N ASP A 84 2.81 -1.79 8.06
CA ASP A 84 3.46 -1.29 9.28
C ASP A 84 2.54 -1.29 10.50
#